data_AF-A0A3Q0STB6-F1
#
_entry.id   AF-A0A3Q0STB6-F1
#
_cell.length_a   1.000
_cell.length_b   1.000
_cell.length_c   1.000
_cell.angle_alpha   90.00
_cell.angle_beta   90.00
_cell.angle_gamma   90.00
#
_symmetry.space_group_name_H-M   'P 1'
#
loop_
_entity.id
_entity.type
_entity.pdbx_description
1 polymer ?
#
loop_
_entity_poly.entity_id
_entity_poly.type
_entity_poly.pdbx_seq_one_letter_code
_entity_poly.pdbx_strand_id
1 'polypeptide(L)'
;MLLNAALEFVTNLLARVLGSSLVRRHFHLLLSALVLFGPVLSFWVSKYSIFANSNHYLYRKFLRSTWGWTCIFTGSFIALLSLSARHPFSLCLRHLSRVGLAGLFWWGCRRLLTLLEDAAGTCYEPMNPAQDAQSSASPVQPLLLLHEDQNKASCLKAHMLWRGYEVSQDILILCFCCLLLVEEMSVFGSHLEQEKPLQRSPGTPLRVIFLLCVVLLLVWMFLLLCLLAYFPKFPSQQLGGALGYLWWKGLYQGLYRLRSRWGCPGLPAEGLFYHGQWPKERDELINGQERERQSI
;
A
#
# COMPACT_ATOMS: atom_id res chain seq x y z
N MET A 1 8.60 -29.79 -17.20
CA MET A 1 9.45 -29.98 -16.00
C MET A 1 10.30 -28.76 -15.69
N LEU A 2 11.05 -28.21 -16.66
CA LEU A 2 11.88 -27.01 -16.45
C LEU A 2 11.09 -25.77 -15.96
N LEU A 3 9.93 -25.48 -16.55
CA LEU A 3 9.12 -24.33 -16.15
C LEU A 3 8.63 -24.41 -14.70
N ASN A 4 8.20 -25.59 -14.24
CA ASN A 4 7.75 -25.80 -12.87
C ASN A 4 8.92 -25.69 -11.88
N ALA A 5 10.07 -26.27 -12.21
CA ALA A 5 11.28 -26.15 -11.39
C ALA A 5 11.77 -24.69 -11.29
N ALA A 6 11.74 -23.95 -12.40
CA ALA A 6 12.07 -22.53 -12.43
C ALA A 6 11.07 -21.70 -11.59
N LEU A 7 9.78 -21.97 -11.74
CA LEU A 7 8.71 -21.33 -10.96
C LEU A 7 8.93 -21.57 -9.46
N GLU A 8 9.18 -22.81 -9.04
CA GLU A 8 9.47 -23.15 -7.64
C GLU A 8 10.72 -22.45 -7.12
N PHE A 9 11.81 -22.47 -7.89
CA PHE A 9 13.05 -21.81 -7.51
C PHE A 9 12.86 -20.30 -7.31
N VAL A 10 12.27 -19.61 -8.29
CA VAL A 10 12.03 -18.17 -8.24
C VAL A 10 11.10 -17.81 -7.10
N THR A 11 10.00 -18.55 -6.92
CA THR A 11 9.06 -18.27 -5.81
C THR A 11 9.65 -18.53 -4.45
N ASN A 12 10.45 -19.59 -4.27
CA ASN A 12 11.13 -19.87 -3.00
C ASN A 12 12.17 -18.79 -2.68
N LEU A 13 12.93 -18.33 -3.69
CA LEU A 13 13.89 -17.25 -3.51
C LEU A 13 13.20 -15.95 -3.09
N LEU A 14 12.17 -15.54 -3.83
CA LEU A 14 11.40 -14.34 -3.53
C LEU A 14 10.70 -14.42 -2.17
N ALA A 15 10.13 -15.57 -1.82
CA ALA A 15 9.51 -15.81 -0.52
C ALA A 15 10.51 -15.66 0.63
N ARG A 16 11.75 -16.15 0.45
CA ARG A 16 12.83 -15.99 1.44
C ARG A 16 13.25 -14.53 1.58
N VAL A 17 13.38 -13.81 0.47
CA VAL A 17 13.75 -12.39 0.48
C VAL A 17 12.66 -11.55 1.15
N LEU A 18 11.40 -11.67 0.70
CA LEU A 18 10.28 -10.91 1.24
C LEU A 18 9.93 -11.31 2.69
N GLY A 19 10.10 -12.60 3.04
CA GLY A 19 9.89 -13.11 4.39
C GLY A 19 11.04 -12.79 5.36
N SER A 20 12.18 -12.29 4.87
CA SER A 20 13.29 -11.93 5.72
C SER A 20 12.92 -10.82 6.70
N SER A 21 13.39 -10.92 7.94
CA SER A 21 13.20 -9.88 8.96
C SER A 21 13.76 -8.53 8.51
N LEU A 22 14.80 -8.54 7.67
CA LEU A 22 15.43 -7.34 7.14
C LEU A 22 14.49 -6.59 6.19
N VAL A 23 13.90 -7.25 5.19
CA VAL A 23 12.94 -6.62 4.27
C VAL A 23 11.71 -6.16 5.04
N ARG A 24 11.12 -7.03 5.85
CA ARG A 24 9.92 -6.69 6.63
C ARG A 24 10.13 -5.48 7.56
N ARG A 25 11.32 -5.35 8.16
CA ARG A 25 11.65 -4.23 9.05
C ARG A 25 12.08 -2.97 8.30
N HIS A 26 12.82 -3.06 7.19
CA HIS A 26 13.46 -1.90 6.57
C HIS A 26 12.80 -1.43 5.27
N PHE A 27 11.80 -2.13 4.74
CA PHE A 27 11.13 -1.74 3.50
C PHE A 27 10.50 -0.33 3.58
N HIS A 28 9.97 0.06 4.74
CA HIS A 28 9.46 1.42 4.92
C HIS A 28 10.56 2.49 4.82
N LEU A 29 11.81 2.18 5.24
CA LEU A 29 12.94 3.10 5.09
C LEU A 29 13.36 3.22 3.61
N LEU A 30 13.33 2.10 2.86
CA LEU A 30 13.55 2.13 1.42
C LEU A 30 12.53 3.05 0.73
N LEU A 31 11.26 2.94 1.11
CA LEU A 31 10.20 3.77 0.56
C LEU A 31 10.34 5.25 0.96
N SER A 32 10.69 5.54 2.21
CA SER A 32 10.99 6.90 2.66
C SER A 32 12.19 7.51 1.94
N ALA A 33 13.28 6.75 1.78
CA ALA A 33 14.44 7.18 1.00
C ALA A 33 14.07 7.42 -0.47
N LEU A 34 13.27 6.54 -1.07
CA LEU A 34 12.78 6.71 -2.43
C LEU A 34 11.98 7.99 -2.60
N VAL A 35 11.05 8.28 -1.68
CA VAL A 35 10.25 9.52 -1.71
C VAL A 35 11.14 10.74 -1.50
N LEU A 36 12.08 10.71 -0.56
CA LEU A 36 12.97 11.84 -0.26
C LEU A 36 13.93 12.18 -1.40
N PHE A 37 14.61 11.17 -1.94
CA PHE A 37 15.64 11.33 -2.97
C PHE A 37 15.10 11.24 -4.40
N GLY A 38 13.91 10.66 -4.59
CA GLY A 38 13.31 10.46 -5.91
C GLY A 38 13.25 11.72 -6.77
N PRO A 39 12.90 12.91 -6.24
CA PRO A 39 12.89 14.13 -7.04
C PRO A 39 14.27 14.62 -7.48
N VAL A 40 15.36 14.20 -6.82
CA VAL A 40 16.74 14.49 -7.29
C VAL A 40 16.99 13.82 -8.64
N LEU A 41 16.30 12.71 -8.93
CA LEU A 41 16.38 12.05 -10.23
C LEU A 41 15.78 12.91 -11.36
N SER A 42 14.95 13.91 -11.03
CA SER A 42 14.44 14.85 -12.03
C SER A 42 15.55 15.63 -12.75
N PHE A 43 16.75 15.79 -12.15
CA PHE A 43 17.88 16.45 -12.79
C PHE A 43 18.54 15.58 -13.88
N TRP A 44 18.37 14.27 -13.81
CA TRP A 44 19.02 13.29 -14.69
C TRP A 44 18.08 12.75 -15.78
N VAL A 45 16.77 12.80 -15.55
CA VAL A 45 15.78 12.21 -16.45
C VAL A 45 15.45 13.16 -17.61
N SER A 46 15.53 12.64 -18.83
CA SER A 46 15.20 13.38 -20.06
C SER A 46 13.70 13.70 -20.14
N LYS A 47 13.39 14.97 -20.40
CA LYS A 47 12.01 15.48 -20.60
C LYS A 47 11.33 14.92 -21.87
N TYR A 48 12.07 14.26 -22.75
CA TYR A 48 11.57 13.70 -24.02
C TYR A 48 11.11 12.24 -23.93
N SER A 49 11.14 11.65 -22.73
CA SER A 49 10.64 10.29 -22.51
C SER A 49 9.12 10.22 -22.65
N ILE A 50 8.60 9.10 -23.16
CA ILE A 50 7.14 8.82 -23.28
C ILE A 50 6.42 9.03 -21.93
N PHE A 51 7.12 8.80 -20.82
CA PHE A 51 6.60 8.96 -19.46
C PHE A 51 6.54 10.41 -18.94
N ALA A 52 7.17 11.36 -19.62
CA ALA A 52 7.10 12.78 -19.27
C ALA A 52 5.72 13.40 -19.62
N ASN A 53 4.92 12.72 -20.45
CA ASN A 53 3.59 13.19 -20.81
C ASN A 53 2.55 12.81 -19.73
N SER A 54 2.17 13.77 -18.88
CA SER A 54 1.17 13.61 -17.82
C SER A 54 -0.24 13.27 -18.32
N ASN A 55 -0.52 13.51 -19.61
CA ASN A 55 -1.81 13.25 -20.23
C ASN A 55 -1.90 11.85 -20.83
N HIS A 56 -0.87 11.01 -20.68
CA HIS A 56 -0.94 9.64 -21.15
C HIS A 56 -2.04 8.87 -20.41
N TYR A 57 -3.05 8.41 -21.15
CA TYR A 57 -4.26 7.80 -20.61
C TYR A 57 -3.97 6.57 -19.74
N LEU A 58 -3.00 5.74 -20.16
CA LEU A 58 -2.62 4.53 -19.43
C LEU A 58 -2.14 4.89 -18.01
N TYR A 59 -1.34 5.94 -17.86
CA TYR A 59 -0.80 6.36 -16.58
C TYR A 59 -1.92 6.82 -15.63
N ARG A 60 -2.79 7.74 -16.06
CA ARG A 60 -3.90 8.24 -15.24
C ARG A 60 -4.89 7.14 -14.86
N LYS A 61 -5.27 6.29 -15.81
CA LYS A 61 -6.26 5.23 -15.56
C LYS A 61 -5.67 4.17 -14.63
N PHE A 62 -4.42 3.79 -14.85
CA PHE A 62 -3.76 2.77 -14.05
C PHE A 62 -3.51 3.24 -12.61
N LEU A 63 -3.08 4.49 -12.41
CA LEU A 63 -2.95 5.09 -11.09
C LEU A 63 -4.29 5.14 -10.34
N ARG A 64 -5.37 5.55 -11.01
CA ARG A 64 -6.70 5.58 -10.39
C ARG A 64 -7.21 4.18 -10.01
N SER A 65 -6.73 3.15 -10.70
CA SER A 65 -7.09 1.75 -10.45
C SER A 65 -6.13 1.02 -9.49
N THR A 66 -5.13 1.70 -8.93
CA THR A 66 -4.10 1.11 -8.05
C THR A 66 -4.70 0.30 -6.91
N TRP A 67 -5.68 0.87 -6.21
CA TRP A 67 -6.35 0.20 -5.10
C TRP A 67 -7.11 -1.05 -5.55
N GLY A 68 -7.82 -0.98 -6.69
CA GLY A 68 -8.60 -2.09 -7.22
C GLY A 68 -7.74 -3.30 -7.55
N TRP A 69 -6.64 -3.08 -8.28
CA TRP A 69 -5.69 -4.15 -8.61
C TRP A 69 -5.04 -4.74 -7.36
N THR A 70 -4.62 -3.89 -6.42
CA THR A 70 -4.05 -4.36 -5.15
C THR A 70 -5.05 -5.20 -4.36
N CYS A 71 -6.32 -4.80 -4.31
CA CYS A 71 -7.37 -5.56 -3.64
C CYS A 71 -7.60 -6.93 -4.29
N ILE A 72 -7.66 -6.99 -5.63
CA ILE A 72 -7.89 -8.24 -6.37
C ILE A 72 -6.73 -9.21 -6.14
N PHE A 73 -5.49 -8.81 -6.43
CA PHE A 73 -4.34 -9.72 -6.32
C PHE A 73 -4.07 -10.14 -4.88
N THR A 74 -4.09 -9.20 -3.93
CA THR A 74 -3.87 -9.50 -2.51
C THR A 74 -5.03 -10.34 -1.94
N GLY A 75 -6.27 -10.01 -2.27
CA GLY A 75 -7.44 -10.78 -1.83
C GLY A 75 -7.43 -12.21 -2.36
N SER A 76 -7.09 -12.40 -3.65
CA SER A 76 -6.91 -13.72 -4.24
C SER A 76 -5.76 -14.49 -3.60
N PHE A 77 -4.64 -13.84 -3.29
CA PHE A 77 -3.52 -14.45 -2.59
C PHE A 77 -3.94 -14.94 -1.19
N ILE A 78 -4.60 -14.10 -0.39
CA ILE A 78 -5.08 -14.45 0.95
C ILE A 78 -6.08 -15.62 0.88
N ALA A 79 -7.02 -15.58 -0.05
CA ALA A 79 -8.01 -16.65 -0.23
C ALA A 79 -7.35 -17.97 -0.61
N LEU A 80 -6.43 -17.98 -1.58
CA LEU A 80 -5.70 -19.18 -2.01
C LEU A 80 -4.78 -19.71 -0.91
N LEU A 81 -4.16 -18.84 -0.13
CA LEU A 81 -3.33 -19.22 1.02
C LEU A 81 -4.21 -19.89 2.10
N SER A 82 -5.36 -19.31 2.40
CA SER A 82 -6.31 -19.85 3.38
C SER A 82 -6.88 -21.22 2.96
N LEU A 83 -7.23 -21.36 1.68
CA LEU A 83 -7.68 -22.63 1.10
C LEU A 83 -6.58 -23.70 1.12
N SER A 84 -5.33 -23.32 0.80
CA SER A 84 -4.19 -24.24 0.81
C SER A 84 -3.90 -24.75 2.21
N ALA A 85 -3.99 -23.88 3.21
CA ALA A 85 -3.82 -24.20 4.63
C ALA A 85 -5.07 -24.85 5.29
N ARG A 86 -6.13 -25.15 4.51
CA ARG A 86 -7.39 -25.78 4.97
C ARG A 86 -8.07 -25.05 6.14
N HIS A 87 -7.95 -23.73 6.20
CA HIS A 87 -8.59 -22.95 7.24
C HIS A 87 -10.13 -22.89 7.05
N PRO A 88 -10.91 -22.75 8.14
CA PRO A 88 -12.34 -22.58 8.04
C PRO A 88 -12.68 -21.26 7.32
N PHE A 89 -13.81 -21.26 6.61
CA PHE A 89 -14.26 -20.10 5.83
C PHE A 89 -14.37 -18.81 6.67
N SER A 90 -14.73 -18.93 7.96
CA SER A 90 -14.77 -17.82 8.91
C SER A 90 -13.42 -17.14 9.11
N LEU A 91 -12.33 -17.92 9.13
CA LEU A 91 -10.97 -17.39 9.27
C LEU A 91 -10.49 -16.73 7.97
N CYS A 92 -10.83 -17.33 6.82
CA CYS A 92 -10.59 -16.72 5.50
C CYS A 92 -11.27 -15.36 5.39
N LEU A 93 -12.57 -15.28 5.73
CA LEU A 93 -13.33 -14.03 5.71
C LEU A 93 -12.76 -12.98 6.67
N ARG A 94 -12.27 -13.43 7.83
CA ARG A 94 -11.53 -12.59 8.77
C ARG A 94 -10.33 -11.97 8.04
N HIS A 95 -9.44 -12.76 7.45
CA HIS A 95 -8.25 -12.22 6.77
C HIS A 95 -8.61 -11.31 5.59
N LEU A 96 -9.63 -11.64 4.80
CA LEU A 96 -10.13 -10.77 3.72
C LEU A 96 -10.66 -9.44 4.26
N SER A 97 -11.28 -9.44 5.45
CA SER A 97 -11.76 -8.20 6.06
C SER A 97 -10.63 -7.19 6.31
N ARG A 98 -9.35 -7.61 6.44
CA ARG A 98 -8.22 -6.66 6.53
C ARG A 98 -8.10 -5.79 5.30
N VAL A 99 -8.12 -6.41 4.12
CA VAL A 99 -8.06 -5.69 2.83
C VAL A 99 -9.29 -4.79 2.70
N GLY A 100 -10.46 -5.27 3.13
CA GLY A 100 -11.68 -4.47 3.18
C GLY A 100 -11.56 -3.23 4.09
N LEU A 101 -11.09 -3.40 5.32
CA LEU A 101 -10.81 -2.33 6.28
C LEU A 101 -9.79 -1.33 5.76
N ALA A 102 -8.71 -1.82 5.14
CA ALA A 102 -7.72 -0.98 4.48
C ALA A 102 -8.33 -0.11 3.36
N GLY A 103 -9.28 -0.66 2.60
CA GLY A 103 -9.98 0.05 1.53
C GLY A 103 -10.99 1.07 2.03
N LEU A 104 -11.75 0.73 3.08
CA LEU A 104 -12.67 1.67 3.73
C LEU A 104 -11.92 2.84 4.33
N PHE A 105 -10.81 2.54 5.02
CA PHE A 105 -9.94 3.55 5.56
C PHE A 105 -9.46 4.42 4.37
N TRP A 106 -8.94 3.82 3.27
CA TRP A 106 -8.37 4.60 2.15
C TRP A 106 -9.38 5.56 1.55
N TRP A 107 -10.61 5.08 1.35
CA TRP A 107 -11.72 5.89 0.88
C TRP A 107 -12.02 7.06 1.84
N GLY A 108 -12.07 6.81 3.14
CA GLY A 108 -12.26 7.84 4.16
C GLY A 108 -11.13 8.88 4.19
N CYS A 109 -9.88 8.43 4.10
CA CYS A 109 -8.72 9.32 4.06
C CYS A 109 -8.73 10.23 2.84
N ARG A 110 -9.04 9.65 1.67
CA ARG A 110 -9.13 10.40 0.43
C ARG A 110 -10.20 11.48 0.54
N ARG A 111 -11.36 11.17 1.13
CA ARG A 111 -12.43 12.14 1.40
C ARG A 111 -11.97 13.23 2.37
N LEU A 112 -11.32 12.86 3.46
CA LEU A 112 -10.79 13.82 4.43
C LEU A 112 -9.76 14.75 3.80
N LEU A 113 -8.82 14.22 3.01
CA LEU A 113 -7.82 15.02 2.31
C LEU A 113 -8.46 15.97 1.31
N THR A 114 -9.48 15.53 0.55
CA THR A 114 -10.20 16.46 -0.34
C THR A 114 -10.91 17.58 0.43
N LEU A 115 -11.49 17.28 1.59
CA LEU A 115 -12.14 18.29 2.42
C LEU A 115 -11.12 19.26 3.04
N LEU A 116 -9.98 18.75 3.50
CA LEU A 116 -8.89 19.58 4.04
C LEU A 116 -8.26 20.45 2.95
N GLU A 117 -8.09 19.93 1.75
CA GLU A 117 -7.61 20.70 0.61
C GLU A 117 -8.59 21.82 0.25
N ASP A 118 -9.90 21.51 0.17
CA ASP A 118 -10.94 22.49 -0.11
C ASP A 118 -11.05 23.55 1.00
N ALA A 119 -10.89 23.16 2.28
CA ALA A 119 -10.98 24.08 3.41
C ALA A 119 -9.72 24.94 3.63
N ALA A 120 -8.54 24.44 3.25
CA ALA A 120 -7.27 25.16 3.43
C ALA A 120 -6.86 25.96 2.18
N GLY A 121 -7.57 25.80 1.06
CA GLY A 121 -7.28 26.50 -0.18
C GLY A 121 -8.14 27.73 -0.36
N THR A 122 -7.62 28.66 -1.14
CA THR A 122 -8.29 29.91 -1.48
C THR A 122 -8.31 30.06 -3.00
N CYS A 123 -9.42 30.58 -3.50
CA CYS A 123 -9.63 30.84 -4.92
C CYS A 123 -9.39 32.32 -5.22
N TYR A 124 -8.65 32.60 -6.30
CA TYR A 124 -8.29 33.95 -6.71
C TYR A 124 -8.68 34.22 -8.16
N GLU A 125 -9.21 35.41 -8.41
CA GLU A 125 -9.49 35.90 -9.76
C GLU A 125 -8.24 36.49 -10.41
N PRO A 126 -7.77 35.97 -11.57
CA PRO A 126 -6.69 36.62 -12.30
C PRO A 126 -7.22 37.90 -12.97
N MET A 127 -6.83 39.06 -12.49
CA MET A 127 -7.13 40.33 -13.18
C MET A 127 -6.29 40.46 -14.46
N ASN A 128 -6.98 40.65 -15.59
CA ASN A 128 -6.35 41.03 -16.84
C ASN A 128 -5.78 42.46 -16.70
N PRO A 129 -4.50 42.72 -16.99
CA PRO A 129 -3.99 44.08 -17.05
C PRO A 129 -4.53 44.75 -18.32
N ALA A 130 -5.77 45.23 -18.28
CA ALA A 130 -6.35 46.06 -19.31
C ALA A 130 -6.68 47.44 -18.72
N GLN A 131 -5.74 48.36 -18.94
CA GLN A 131 -5.99 49.76 -19.25
C GLN A 131 -6.99 50.52 -18.36
N ASP A 132 -6.49 51.09 -17.27
CA ASP A 132 -6.86 52.46 -16.93
C ASP A 132 -5.57 53.28 -16.81
N ALA A 133 -5.19 53.87 -17.94
CA ALA A 133 -4.19 54.92 -17.98
C ALA A 133 -4.81 56.18 -17.36
N GLN A 134 -4.61 56.38 -16.06
CA GLN A 134 -4.39 57.69 -15.41
C GLN A 134 -4.47 57.55 -13.89
N SER A 135 -3.32 57.40 -13.23
CA SER A 135 -2.85 58.24 -12.11
C SER A 135 -1.71 57.56 -11.34
N SER A 136 -0.51 58.14 -11.52
CA SER A 136 0.57 58.31 -10.54
C SER A 136 0.76 57.28 -9.41
N ALA A 137 1.87 56.54 -9.53
CA ALA A 137 2.84 56.20 -8.48
C ALA A 137 2.38 55.39 -7.25
N SER A 138 2.49 54.06 -7.34
CA SER A 138 3.01 53.14 -6.31
C SER A 138 3.18 51.73 -6.89
N PRO A 139 4.10 50.87 -6.40
CA PRO A 139 4.23 49.50 -6.86
C PRO A 139 3.08 48.67 -6.28
N VAL A 140 1.92 48.73 -6.93
CA VAL A 140 0.68 48.08 -6.50
C VAL A 140 0.82 46.57 -6.67
N GLN A 141 0.87 45.86 -5.54
CA GLN A 141 0.72 44.41 -5.48
C GLN A 141 -0.64 44.02 -6.10
N PRO A 142 -0.73 42.96 -6.92
CA PRO A 142 -1.98 42.59 -7.57
C PRO A 142 -3.02 42.25 -6.51
N LEU A 143 -4.06 43.08 -6.40
CA LEU A 143 -5.18 42.93 -5.47
C LEU A 143 -6.07 41.77 -5.96
N LEU A 144 -5.77 40.54 -5.53
CA LEU A 144 -6.54 39.34 -5.88
C LEU A 144 -7.82 39.29 -5.03
N LEU A 145 -9.00 39.28 -5.66
CA LEU A 145 -10.29 39.11 -4.97
C LEU A 145 -10.38 37.68 -4.43
N LEU A 146 -10.48 37.54 -3.11
CA LEU A 146 -10.48 36.27 -2.38
C LEU A 146 -11.90 35.70 -2.32
N HIS A 147 -12.14 34.54 -2.92
CA HIS A 147 -13.34 33.74 -2.65
C HIS A 147 -12.98 32.60 -1.70
N GLU A 148 -13.42 32.72 -0.46
CA GLU A 148 -13.10 31.78 0.64
C GLU A 148 -14.07 30.59 0.73
N ASP A 149 -15.18 30.61 -0.02
CA ASP A 149 -16.27 29.63 0.05
C ASP A 149 -16.35 28.66 -1.17
N GLN A 150 -15.42 28.77 -2.12
CA GLN A 150 -15.44 27.98 -3.36
C GLN A 150 -14.58 26.71 -3.28
N ASN A 151 -15.15 25.55 -3.61
CA ASN A 151 -14.39 24.30 -3.77
C ASN A 151 -13.39 24.41 -4.94
N LYS A 152 -12.28 23.67 -4.85
CA LYS A 152 -11.22 23.65 -5.87
C LYS A 152 -11.76 23.38 -7.28
N ALA A 153 -12.70 22.45 -7.41
CA ALA A 153 -13.27 22.07 -8.71
C ALA A 153 -14.07 23.22 -9.36
N SER A 154 -14.83 23.97 -8.56
CA SER A 154 -15.61 25.13 -9.03
C SER A 154 -14.68 26.28 -9.42
N CYS A 155 -13.66 26.54 -8.60
CA CYS A 155 -12.62 27.53 -8.85
C CYS A 155 -11.90 27.28 -10.20
N LEU A 156 -11.41 26.06 -10.42
CA LEU A 156 -10.71 25.71 -11.66
C LEU A 156 -11.64 25.70 -12.88
N LYS A 157 -12.92 25.38 -12.70
CA LYS A 157 -13.94 25.44 -13.77
C LYS A 157 -14.24 26.89 -14.17
N ALA A 158 -14.15 27.82 -13.23
CA ALA A 158 -14.30 29.25 -13.47
C ALA A 158 -13.05 29.92 -14.06
N HIS A 159 -12.03 29.13 -14.46
CA HIS A 159 -10.73 29.64 -14.95
C HIS A 159 -9.96 30.50 -13.93
N MET A 160 -10.21 30.26 -12.64
CA MET A 160 -9.59 30.98 -11.53
C MET A 160 -8.34 30.26 -11.02
N LEU A 161 -7.50 30.97 -10.27
CA LEU A 161 -6.27 30.43 -9.70
C LEU A 161 -6.53 29.88 -8.29
N TRP A 162 -6.14 28.62 -8.06
CA TRP A 162 -6.23 27.98 -6.75
C TRP A 162 -4.88 28.00 -6.03
N ARG A 163 -4.84 28.47 -4.78
CA ARG A 163 -3.66 28.38 -3.92
C ARG A 163 -4.03 27.71 -2.61
N GLY A 164 -3.41 26.57 -2.34
CA GLY A 164 -3.67 25.81 -1.13
C GLY A 164 -2.60 24.76 -0.91
N TYR A 165 -2.65 24.14 0.26
CA TYR A 165 -1.79 23.03 0.58
C TYR A 165 -2.26 21.78 -0.15
N GLU A 166 -1.54 21.37 -1.20
CA GLU A 166 -1.88 20.17 -1.97
C GLU A 166 -1.14 18.96 -1.40
N VAL A 167 -1.84 17.85 -1.19
CA VAL A 167 -1.24 16.57 -0.81
C VAL A 167 -1.25 15.65 -2.01
N SER A 168 -0.12 15.02 -2.33
CA SER A 168 -0.09 14.05 -3.43
C SER A 168 -0.83 12.76 -3.07
N GLN A 169 -2.12 12.70 -3.41
CA GLN A 169 -2.96 11.51 -3.20
C GLN A 169 -2.42 10.28 -3.95
N ASP A 170 -1.83 10.47 -5.12
CA ASP A 170 -1.26 9.40 -5.95
C ASP A 170 -0.03 8.74 -5.29
N ILE A 171 0.85 9.55 -4.69
CA ILE A 171 2.00 9.02 -3.95
C ILE A 171 1.55 8.35 -2.66
N LEU A 172 0.58 8.94 -1.96
CA LEU A 172 0.01 8.34 -0.75
C LEU A 172 -0.50 6.93 -1.02
N ILE A 173 -1.35 6.74 -2.04
CA ILE A 173 -1.93 5.42 -2.33
C ILE A 173 -0.87 4.42 -2.78
N LEU A 174 0.09 4.82 -3.61
CA LEU A 174 1.15 3.92 -4.06
C LEU A 174 2.03 3.47 -2.90
N CYS A 175 2.45 4.41 -2.04
CA CYS A 175 3.22 4.09 -0.84
C CYS A 175 2.47 3.12 0.07
N PHE A 176 1.18 3.39 0.30
CA PHE A 176 0.33 2.52 1.10
C PHE A 176 0.18 1.11 0.50
N CYS A 177 -0.12 1.02 -0.80
CA CYS A 177 -0.27 -0.26 -1.50
C CYS A 177 1.03 -1.08 -1.49
N CYS A 178 2.19 -0.45 -1.65
CA CYS A 178 3.48 -1.15 -1.56
C CYS A 178 3.70 -1.76 -0.17
N LEU A 179 3.46 -0.98 0.89
CA LEU A 179 3.59 -1.44 2.27
C LEU A 179 2.62 -2.57 2.61
N LEU A 180 1.36 -2.44 2.17
CA LEU A 180 0.33 -3.47 2.32
C LEU A 180 0.76 -4.76 1.62
N LEU A 181 1.17 -4.69 0.35
CA LEU A 181 1.60 -5.83 -0.44
C LEU A 181 2.77 -6.58 0.21
N VAL A 182 3.80 -5.87 0.68
CA VAL A 182 4.96 -6.48 1.35
C VAL A 182 4.54 -7.19 2.64
N GLU A 183 3.70 -6.55 3.47
CA GLU A 183 3.28 -7.15 4.74
C GLU A 183 2.45 -8.42 4.51
N GLU A 184 1.50 -8.41 3.56
CA GLU A 184 0.69 -9.61 3.23
C GLU A 184 1.54 -10.72 2.60
N MET A 185 2.45 -10.39 1.68
CA MET A 185 3.27 -11.38 0.99
C MET A 185 4.35 -12.01 1.89
N SER A 186 4.80 -11.30 2.94
CA SER A 186 5.87 -11.77 3.83
C SER A 186 5.54 -13.10 4.54
N VAL A 187 4.26 -13.43 4.68
CA VAL A 187 3.77 -14.66 5.32
C VAL A 187 4.02 -15.91 4.47
N PHE A 188 4.16 -15.73 3.15
CA PHE A 188 4.31 -16.86 2.23
C PHE A 188 5.54 -17.71 2.57
N GLY A 189 6.66 -17.09 2.96
CA GLY A 189 7.88 -17.79 3.36
C GLY A 189 7.66 -18.76 4.52
N SER A 190 7.00 -18.31 5.59
CA SER A 190 6.67 -19.16 6.73
C SER A 190 5.75 -20.32 6.36
N HIS A 191 4.79 -20.10 5.47
CA HIS A 191 3.91 -21.17 4.97
C HIS A 191 4.71 -22.23 4.19
N LEU A 192 5.69 -21.83 3.38
CA LEU A 192 6.57 -22.77 2.68
C LEU A 192 7.38 -23.62 3.66
N GLU A 193 7.86 -23.04 4.76
CA GLU A 193 8.61 -23.76 5.80
C GLU A 193 7.74 -24.77 6.56
N GLN A 194 6.47 -24.44 6.79
CA GLN A 194 5.52 -25.31 7.48
C GLN A 194 5.07 -26.52 6.63
N GLU A 195 4.97 -26.35 5.31
CA GLU A 195 4.59 -27.44 4.38
C GLU A 195 5.75 -28.40 4.07
N LYS A 196 7.01 -27.96 4.26
CA LYS A 196 8.23 -28.76 4.01
C LYS A 196 8.28 -30.10 4.77
N PRO A 197 8.02 -30.17 6.10
CA PRO A 197 7.95 -31.43 6.83
C PRO A 197 6.78 -32.33 6.40
N LEU A 198 5.75 -31.77 5.78
CA LEU A 198 4.55 -32.50 5.34
C LEU A 198 4.68 -33.07 3.91
N GLN A 199 5.84 -32.88 3.25
CA GLN A 199 6.08 -33.23 1.83
C GLN A 199 5.00 -32.70 0.86
N ARG A 200 4.27 -31.66 1.25
CA ARG A 200 3.17 -31.12 0.45
C ARG A 200 3.71 -29.94 -0.35
N SER A 201 3.62 -30.01 -1.67
CA SER A 201 3.95 -28.87 -2.52
C SER A 201 2.79 -27.87 -2.45
N PRO A 202 3.03 -26.58 -2.18
CA PRO A 202 2.00 -25.58 -2.32
C PRO A 202 1.52 -25.58 -3.76
N GLY A 203 0.20 -25.48 -3.94
CA GLY A 203 -0.40 -25.58 -5.26
C GLY A 203 0.22 -24.57 -6.23
N THR A 204 0.49 -25.00 -7.47
CA THR A 204 0.87 -24.14 -8.60
C THR A 204 0.08 -22.81 -8.65
N PRO A 205 -1.26 -22.77 -8.47
CA PRO A 205 -1.98 -21.50 -8.47
C PRO A 205 -1.55 -20.52 -7.37
N LEU A 206 -1.19 -21.00 -6.18
CA LEU A 206 -0.71 -20.16 -5.07
C LEU A 206 0.64 -19.51 -5.40
N ARG A 207 1.55 -20.27 -6.03
CA ARG A 207 2.84 -19.75 -6.50
C ARG A 207 2.66 -18.70 -7.60
N VAL A 208 1.74 -18.93 -8.53
CA VAL A 208 1.45 -17.97 -9.62
C VAL A 208 0.86 -16.67 -9.07
N ILE A 209 -0.13 -16.73 -8.17
CA ILE A 209 -0.70 -15.51 -7.61
C ILE A 209 0.33 -14.73 -6.76
N PHE A 210 1.20 -15.43 -6.02
CA PHE A 210 2.30 -14.79 -5.30
C PHE A 210 3.24 -14.04 -6.26
N LEU A 211 3.63 -14.62 -7.39
CA LEU A 211 4.43 -13.92 -8.40
C LEU A 211 3.69 -12.71 -8.97
N LEU A 212 2.38 -12.83 -9.23
CA LEU A 212 1.58 -11.69 -9.71
C LEU A 212 1.57 -10.54 -8.69
N CYS A 213 1.48 -10.84 -7.39
CA CYS A 213 1.61 -9.84 -6.34
C CYS A 213 3.02 -9.20 -6.29
N VAL A 214 4.08 -9.97 -6.49
CA VAL A 214 5.45 -9.44 -6.56
C VAL A 214 5.64 -8.54 -7.78
N VAL A 215 5.16 -8.96 -8.96
CA VAL A 215 5.18 -8.13 -10.17
C VAL A 215 4.40 -6.85 -9.96
N LEU A 216 3.22 -6.94 -9.33
CA LEU A 216 2.41 -5.78 -9.00
C LEU A 216 3.14 -4.80 -8.07
N LEU A 217 3.84 -5.30 -7.04
CA LEU A 217 4.67 -4.49 -6.16
C LEU A 217 5.77 -3.75 -6.94
N LEU A 218 6.49 -4.45 -7.83
CA LEU A 218 7.52 -3.83 -8.67
C LEU A 218 6.96 -2.75 -9.59
N VAL A 219 5.78 -2.99 -10.17
CA VAL A 219 5.07 -2.00 -10.99
C VAL A 219 4.71 -0.76 -10.17
N TRP A 220 4.23 -0.92 -8.93
CA TRP A 220 3.93 0.23 -8.06
C TRP A 220 5.19 1.01 -7.66
N MET A 221 6.27 0.32 -7.33
CA MET A 221 7.56 0.96 -7.05
C MET A 221 8.09 1.73 -8.26
N PHE A 222 7.96 1.16 -9.47
CA PHE A 222 8.33 1.82 -10.71
C PHE A 222 7.47 3.06 -11.00
N LEU A 223 6.16 2.98 -10.81
CA LEU A 223 5.26 4.12 -10.99
C LEU A 223 5.49 5.22 -9.96
N LEU A 224 5.78 4.85 -8.71
CA LEU A 224 6.18 5.80 -7.68
C LEU A 224 7.47 6.52 -8.07
N LEU A 225 8.48 5.78 -8.55
CA LEU A 225 9.73 6.36 -9.05
C LEU A 225 9.48 7.32 -10.22
N CYS A 226 8.62 6.94 -11.17
CA CYS A 226 8.24 7.80 -12.29
C CYS A 226 7.54 9.08 -11.82
N LEU A 227 6.61 8.99 -10.87
CA LEU A 227 5.93 10.15 -10.27
C LEU A 227 6.93 11.13 -9.65
N LEU A 228 7.89 10.61 -8.91
CA LEU A 228 8.90 11.40 -8.21
C LEU A 228 9.89 12.06 -9.18
N ALA A 229 10.30 11.34 -10.24
CA ALA A 229 11.29 11.82 -11.19
C ALA A 229 10.71 12.78 -12.26
N TYR A 230 9.52 12.51 -12.80
CA TYR A 230 8.94 13.31 -13.89
C TYR A 230 8.06 14.47 -13.41
N PHE A 231 7.46 14.36 -12.22
CA PHE A 231 6.55 15.38 -11.69
C PHE A 231 6.97 15.84 -10.29
N PRO A 232 8.20 16.34 -10.08
CA PRO A 232 8.65 16.78 -8.78
C PRO A 232 7.77 17.94 -8.28
N LYS A 233 7.11 17.75 -7.14
CA LYS A 233 6.29 18.76 -6.45
C LYS A 233 6.63 18.75 -4.96
N PHE A 234 7.46 19.69 -4.54
CA PHE A 234 7.81 19.86 -3.13
C PHE A 234 6.90 20.92 -2.49
N PRO A 235 6.39 20.73 -1.25
CA PRO A 235 6.53 19.56 -0.36
C PRO A 235 5.43 18.50 -0.51
N SER A 236 4.48 18.68 -1.42
CA SER A 236 3.25 17.86 -1.54
C SER A 236 3.49 16.36 -1.71
N GLN A 237 4.58 15.98 -2.39
CA GLN A 237 4.97 14.58 -2.58
C GLN A 237 5.52 13.94 -1.31
N GLN A 238 6.33 14.67 -0.54
CA GLN A 238 6.90 14.19 0.72
C GLN A 238 5.79 13.92 1.73
N LEU A 239 4.81 14.82 1.81
CA LEU A 239 3.69 14.65 2.72
C LEU A 239 2.80 13.47 2.31
N GLY A 240 2.55 13.28 1.00
CA GLY A 240 1.84 12.11 0.50
C GLY A 240 2.51 10.81 0.95
N GLY A 241 3.84 10.71 0.81
CA GLY A 241 4.60 9.56 1.28
C GLY A 241 4.57 9.36 2.80
N ALA A 242 4.74 10.44 3.58
CA ALA A 242 4.68 10.39 5.03
C ALA A 242 3.30 9.95 5.54
N LEU A 243 2.22 10.50 4.97
CA LEU A 243 0.86 10.08 5.27
C LEU A 243 0.62 8.62 4.91
N GLY A 244 1.12 8.15 3.76
CA GLY A 244 1.06 6.73 3.38
C GLY A 244 1.74 5.79 4.39
N TYR A 245 2.88 6.20 4.95
CA TYR A 245 3.55 5.47 6.02
C TYR A 245 2.78 5.50 7.35
N LEU A 246 2.36 6.69 7.82
CA LEU A 246 1.59 6.85 9.06
C LEU A 246 0.31 6.04 9.02
N TRP A 247 -0.31 6.00 7.85
CA TRP A 247 -1.49 5.24 7.56
C TRP A 247 -1.29 3.73 7.69
N TRP A 248 -0.26 3.19 7.04
CA TRP A 248 0.13 1.80 7.20
C TRP A 248 0.44 1.47 8.67
N LYS A 249 1.20 2.33 9.35
CA LYS A 249 1.54 2.17 10.77
C LYS A 249 0.28 2.14 11.64
N GLY A 250 -0.64 3.06 11.41
CA GLY A 250 -1.93 3.13 12.09
C GLY A 250 -2.77 1.88 11.89
N LEU A 251 -2.82 1.34 10.66
CA LEU A 251 -3.53 0.09 10.37
C LEU A 251 -2.87 -1.12 11.03
N TYR A 252 -1.58 -1.37 10.77
CA TYR A 252 -0.92 -2.62 11.18
C TYR A 252 -0.44 -2.63 12.62
N GLN A 253 0.10 -1.52 13.12
CA GLN A 253 0.58 -1.44 14.51
C GLN A 253 -0.51 -1.00 15.50
N GLY A 254 -1.48 -0.19 15.03
CA GLY A 254 -2.60 0.28 15.84
C GLY A 254 -3.83 -0.61 15.70
N LEU A 255 -4.56 -0.47 14.59
CA LEU A 255 -5.89 -1.02 14.41
C LEU A 255 -5.92 -2.55 14.46
N TYR A 256 -5.04 -3.22 13.71
CA TYR A 256 -5.01 -4.68 13.66
C TYR A 256 -4.50 -5.29 14.98
N ARG A 257 -3.59 -4.63 15.69
CA ARG A 257 -3.10 -5.09 17.01
C ARG A 257 -4.13 -4.88 18.12
N LEU A 258 -4.77 -3.71 18.18
CA LEU A 258 -5.76 -3.38 19.21
C LEU A 258 -7.07 -4.17 19.03
N ARG A 259 -7.49 -4.36 17.78
CA ARG A 259 -8.75 -5.05 17.46
C ARG A 259 -8.63 -6.58 17.52
N SER A 260 -7.41 -7.14 17.60
CA SER A 260 -7.17 -8.58 17.76
C SER A 260 -7.87 -9.16 19.02
N ARG A 261 -8.08 -8.32 20.05
CA ARG A 261 -8.83 -8.68 21.28
C ARG A 261 -10.35 -8.89 21.09
N TRP A 262 -10.94 -8.44 19.97
CA TRP A 262 -12.39 -8.42 19.73
C TRP A 262 -12.75 -9.14 18.40
N GLY A 263 -12.20 -10.32 18.16
CA GLY A 263 -12.59 -11.15 17.00
C GLY A 263 -12.14 -10.65 15.62
N CYS A 264 -11.30 -9.60 15.53
CA CYS A 264 -10.82 -9.02 14.26
C CYS A 264 -9.46 -9.59 13.81
N PRO A 265 -9.13 -9.55 12.51
CA PRO A 265 -8.22 -10.49 11.82
C PRO A 265 -6.74 -10.63 12.19
N GLY A 266 -6.28 -10.06 13.30
CA GLY A 266 -4.92 -10.25 13.80
C GLY A 266 -3.83 -9.80 12.82
N LEU A 267 -2.57 -9.92 13.23
CA LEU A 267 -1.44 -9.72 12.33
C LEU A 267 -1.36 -10.85 11.29
N PRO A 268 -0.76 -10.61 10.10
CA PRO A 268 -0.58 -11.63 9.07
C PRO A 268 0.13 -12.92 9.52
N ALA A 269 0.86 -12.89 10.64
CA ALA A 269 1.52 -14.04 11.23
C ALA A 269 0.78 -14.66 12.45
N GLU A 270 -0.26 -14.01 12.98
CA GLU A 270 -1.02 -14.51 14.13
C GLU A 270 -2.02 -15.57 13.67
N GLY A 271 -1.89 -16.80 14.17
CA GLY A 271 -2.80 -17.92 13.90
C GLY A 271 -2.23 -19.06 13.03
N LEU A 272 -1.11 -18.86 12.31
CA LEU A 272 -0.42 -19.94 11.59
C LEU A 272 0.24 -20.97 12.55
N PHE A 273 0.61 -20.53 13.76
CA PHE A 273 1.43 -21.31 14.70
C PHE A 273 0.66 -22.14 15.73
N TYR A 274 -0.67 -22.01 15.82
CA TYR A 274 -1.42 -22.64 16.93
C TYR A 274 -1.66 -24.15 16.74
N HIS A 275 -1.35 -24.73 15.58
CA HIS A 275 -1.70 -26.12 15.29
C HIS A 275 -0.60 -27.16 15.60
N GLY A 276 0.58 -26.72 16.05
CA GLY A 276 1.72 -27.62 16.27
C GLY A 276 1.87 -28.21 17.68
N GLN A 277 1.17 -27.69 18.69
CA GLN A 277 1.49 -27.97 20.10
C GLN A 277 0.45 -28.80 20.85
N TRP A 278 -0.79 -28.87 20.37
CA TRP A 278 -1.89 -29.53 21.10
C TRP A 278 -2.11 -31.05 20.86
N PRO A 279 -1.59 -31.70 19.80
CA PRO A 279 -1.68 -33.16 19.69
C PRO A 279 -0.61 -33.88 20.52
N LYS A 280 0.66 -33.43 20.44
CA LYS A 280 1.79 -34.14 21.07
C LYS A 280 1.75 -34.13 22.60
N GLU A 281 1.43 -32.99 23.19
CA GLU A 281 1.43 -32.84 24.65
C GLU A 281 0.27 -33.60 25.30
N ARG A 282 -0.85 -33.77 24.59
CA ARG A 282 -1.97 -34.59 25.02
C ARG A 282 -1.66 -36.08 24.93
N ASP A 283 -1.01 -36.52 23.85
CA ASP A 283 -0.64 -37.93 23.65
C ASP A 283 0.49 -38.36 24.61
N GLU A 284 1.41 -37.45 24.98
CA GLU A 284 2.44 -37.71 26.00
C GLU A 284 1.86 -37.76 27.42
N LEU A 285 0.88 -36.90 27.75
CA LEU A 285 0.17 -36.94 29.03
C LEU A 285 -0.68 -38.21 29.18
N ILE A 286 -1.37 -38.65 28.11
CA ILE A 286 -2.18 -39.88 28.12
C ILE A 286 -1.28 -41.12 28.25
N ASN A 287 -0.20 -41.21 27.46
CA ASN A 287 0.76 -42.32 27.55
C ASN A 287 1.60 -42.31 28.85
N GLY A 288 1.75 -41.16 29.49
CA GLY A 288 2.36 -41.04 30.81
C GLY A 288 1.46 -41.62 31.89
N GLN A 289 0.16 -41.26 31.88
CA GLN A 289 -0.82 -41.76 32.84
C GLN A 289 -1.11 -43.26 32.68
N GLU A 290 -1.07 -43.82 31.46
CA GLU A 290 -1.23 -45.27 31.25
C GLU A 290 -0.04 -46.07 31.75
N ARG A 291 1.19 -45.54 31.63
CA ARG A 291 2.39 -46.20 32.18
C ARG A 291 2.41 -46.22 33.70
N GLU A 292 2.01 -45.13 34.35
CA GLU A 292 1.89 -45.12 35.82
C GLU A 292 0.81 -46.09 36.33
N ARG A 293 -0.30 -46.23 35.58
CA ARG A 293 -1.40 -47.13 35.94
C ARG A 293 -1.07 -48.62 35.74
N GLN A 294 -0.07 -48.95 34.91
CA GLN A 294 0.43 -50.31 34.70
C GLN A 294 1.60 -50.68 35.63
N SER A 295 2.15 -49.70 36.37
CA SER A 295 3.24 -49.90 37.33
C SER A 295 2.80 -50.05 38.80
N ILE A 296 1.49 -50.06 39.05
CA ILE A 296 0.84 -50.33 40.35
C ILE A 296 0.05 -51.63 40.22
#